data_AF-A0A9D7KL83-F1
#
_entry.id   AF-A0A9D7KL83-F1
#
_cell.length_a   1.000
_cell.length_b   1.000
_cell.length_c   1.000
_cell.angle_alpha   90.00
_cell.angle_beta   90.00
_cell.angle_gamma   90.00
#
_symmetry.space_group_name_H-M   'P 1'
#
loop_
_entity.id
_entity.type
_entity.pdbx_description
1 polymer ?
#
loop_
_entity_poly.entity_id
_entity_poly.type
_entity_poly.pdbx_seq_one_letter_code
_entity_poly.pdbx_strand_id
1 'polypeptide(L)'
;MKGEEDINFQTQFLSTLVLVMALFFIIMFTGGSLVRSLVEEKSNRLIEIILSSCRPDDLLIGKVMGLTLLVITQIGIWGLMAFSIAGPVIATSSAVQNMHMVLPYFFLAFLFYVSIFVGVGSMVNTEQEAQQITGYLTMLVVSPVVILMPIIQNPDQSLVKIFAYIPFTSPIVMIARMNVVEVPLYEHLIAMGILVLSIFVIIKISVKIFRIGILSYGKVPSFKELINWIRYD
;
A
#
# COMPACT_ATOMS: atom_id res chain seq x y z
N MET A 1 -16.21 -32.27 -16.56
CA MET A 1 -15.70 -32.31 -15.18
C MET A 1 -14.33 -31.64 -15.07
N LYS A 2 -13.25 -32.06 -15.78
CA LYS A 2 -11.97 -31.31 -15.78
C LYS A 2 -12.07 -29.86 -16.31
N GLY A 3 -12.90 -29.63 -17.33
CA GLY A 3 -13.10 -28.30 -17.90
C GLY A 3 -13.83 -27.30 -16.99
N GLU A 4 -14.65 -27.74 -16.03
CA GLU A 4 -15.32 -26.82 -15.09
C GLU A 4 -14.41 -26.40 -13.94
N GLU A 5 -13.55 -27.29 -13.45
CA GLU A 5 -12.52 -26.94 -12.45
C GLU A 5 -11.47 -25.99 -13.03
N ASP A 6 -11.04 -26.20 -14.28
CA ASP A 6 -10.08 -25.33 -14.96
C ASP A 6 -10.66 -23.93 -15.23
N ILE A 7 -11.94 -23.84 -15.64
CA ILE A 7 -12.64 -22.55 -15.84
C ILE A 7 -12.81 -21.81 -14.50
N ASN A 8 -13.08 -22.52 -13.41
CA ASN A 8 -13.23 -21.90 -12.08
C ASN A 8 -11.88 -21.40 -11.53
N PHE A 9 -10.81 -22.18 -11.69
CA PHE A 9 -9.45 -21.76 -11.34
C PHE A 9 -9.01 -20.53 -12.13
N GLN A 10 -9.18 -20.53 -13.45
CA GLN A 10 -8.81 -19.38 -14.29
C GLN A 10 -9.59 -18.12 -13.92
N THR A 11 -10.88 -18.25 -13.62
CA THR A 11 -11.74 -17.12 -13.22
C THR A 11 -11.34 -16.56 -11.86
N GLN A 12 -11.08 -17.43 -10.87
CA GLN A 12 -10.63 -17.03 -9.52
C GLN A 12 -9.22 -16.44 -9.53
N PHE A 13 -8.32 -16.98 -10.35
CA PHE A 13 -6.98 -16.45 -10.53
C PHE A 13 -7.02 -15.06 -11.16
N LEU A 14 -7.76 -14.89 -12.25
CA LEU A 14 -7.88 -13.62 -12.94
C LEU A 14 -8.59 -12.56 -12.09
N SER A 15 -9.65 -12.92 -11.35
CA SER A 15 -10.33 -11.98 -10.45
C SER A 15 -9.41 -11.49 -9.33
N THR A 16 -8.67 -12.40 -8.70
CA THR A 16 -7.67 -12.10 -7.68
C THR A 16 -6.58 -11.19 -8.23
N LEU A 17 -6.06 -11.52 -9.41
CA LEU A 17 -5.00 -10.75 -10.06
C LEU A 17 -5.47 -9.34 -10.38
N VAL A 18 -6.69 -9.16 -10.89
CA VAL A 18 -7.26 -7.82 -11.17
C VAL A 18 -7.34 -6.99 -9.89
N LEU A 19 -7.81 -7.55 -8.77
CA LEU A 19 -7.88 -6.83 -7.49
C LEU A 19 -6.48 -6.46 -6.97
N VAL A 20 -5.52 -7.39 -7.01
CA VAL A 20 -4.15 -7.13 -6.55
C VAL A 20 -3.46 -6.10 -7.45
N MET A 21 -3.67 -6.16 -8.76
CA MET A 21 -3.14 -5.17 -9.70
C MET A 21 -3.78 -3.79 -9.52
N ALA A 22 -5.08 -3.72 -9.22
CA ALA A 22 -5.74 -2.46 -8.90
C ALA A 22 -5.14 -1.82 -7.64
N LEU A 23 -4.94 -2.61 -6.56
CA LEU A 23 -4.27 -2.17 -5.34
C LEU A 23 -2.85 -1.66 -5.63
N PHE A 24 -2.08 -2.44 -6.40
CA PHE A 24 -0.73 -2.08 -6.82
C PHE A 24 -0.70 -0.74 -7.57
N PHE A 25 -1.59 -0.55 -8.54
CA PHE A 25 -1.64 0.67 -9.33
C PHE A 25 -1.99 1.88 -8.47
N ILE A 26 -2.95 1.76 -7.54
CA ILE A 26 -3.30 2.85 -6.60
C ILE A 26 -2.09 3.27 -5.77
N ILE A 27 -1.40 2.29 -5.17
CA ILE A 27 -0.24 2.55 -4.30
C ILE A 27 0.89 3.17 -5.10
N MET A 28 1.19 2.64 -6.28
CA MET A 28 2.32 3.12 -7.09
C MET A 28 2.08 4.50 -7.68
N PHE A 29 0.86 4.77 -8.15
CA PHE A 29 0.50 6.07 -8.69
C PHE A 29 0.56 7.15 -7.59
N THR A 30 -0.04 6.86 -6.44
CA THR A 30 -0.10 7.81 -5.32
C THR A 30 1.27 7.96 -4.64
N GLY A 31 1.98 6.87 -4.41
CA GLY A 31 3.29 6.85 -3.79
C GLY A 31 4.36 7.55 -4.65
N GLY A 32 4.41 7.25 -5.95
CA GLY A 32 5.36 7.86 -6.86
C GLY A 32 5.16 9.37 -7.02
N SER A 33 3.90 9.82 -7.12
CA SER A 33 3.57 11.24 -7.15
C SER A 33 3.89 11.94 -5.83
N LEU A 34 3.69 11.28 -4.69
CA LEU A 34 4.08 11.82 -3.40
C LEU A 34 5.59 12.05 -3.30
N VAL A 35 6.43 11.07 -3.65
CA VAL A 35 7.89 11.21 -3.47
C VAL A 35 8.40 12.39 -4.31
N ARG A 36 7.89 12.54 -5.54
CA ARG A 36 8.20 13.69 -6.40
C ARG A 36 7.71 15.02 -5.80
N SER A 37 6.50 15.07 -5.24
CA SER A 37 6.01 16.29 -4.57
C SER A 37 6.93 16.77 -3.45
N LEU A 38 7.57 15.85 -2.71
CA LEU A 38 8.51 16.20 -1.65
C LEU A 38 9.82 16.76 -2.21
N VAL A 39 10.28 16.25 -3.35
CA VAL A 39 11.45 16.81 -4.05
C VAL A 39 11.15 18.19 -4.57
N GLU A 40 9.99 18.41 -5.18
CA GLU A 40 9.56 19.73 -5.67
C GLU A 40 9.45 20.74 -4.51
N GLU A 41 8.88 20.35 -3.38
CA GLU A 41 8.76 21.18 -2.18
C GLU A 41 10.14 21.62 -1.65
N LYS A 42 11.11 20.70 -1.63
CA LYS A 42 12.49 21.00 -1.21
C LYS A 42 13.26 21.85 -2.23
N SER A 43 13.21 21.45 -3.50
CA SER A 43 13.96 22.08 -4.60
C SER A 43 13.57 23.56 -4.77
N ASN A 44 12.30 23.88 -4.59
CA ASN A 44 11.77 25.23 -4.78
C ASN A 44 11.89 26.12 -3.53
N ARG A 45 12.62 25.72 -2.49
CA ARG A 45 12.66 26.39 -1.16
C ARG A 45 11.28 26.59 -0.51
N LEU A 46 10.24 25.92 -1.03
CA LEU A 46 8.89 25.98 -0.48
C LEU A 46 8.87 25.34 0.91
N ILE A 47 9.70 24.33 1.13
CA ILE A 47 9.85 23.64 2.42
C ILE A 47 10.20 24.60 3.56
N GLU A 48 11.08 25.59 3.34
CA GLU A 48 11.48 26.56 4.37
C GLU A 48 10.33 27.50 4.72
N ILE A 49 9.56 27.91 3.70
CA ILE A 49 8.38 28.78 3.87
C ILE A 49 7.29 28.00 4.62
N ILE A 50 6.99 26.76 4.24
CA ILE A 50 5.96 25.94 4.87
C ILE A 50 6.33 25.63 6.33
N LEU A 51 7.60 25.31 6.60
CA LEU A 51 8.09 25.04 7.95
C LEU A 51 8.16 26.28 8.84
N SER A 52 8.24 27.49 8.28
CA SER A 52 8.12 28.73 9.06
C SER A 52 6.71 28.97 9.62
N SER A 53 5.71 28.32 9.01
CA SER A 53 4.29 28.52 9.33
C SER A 53 3.62 27.31 9.99
N CYS A 54 4.21 26.11 9.89
CA CYS A 54 3.64 24.87 10.42
C CYS A 54 4.73 23.91 10.91
N ARG A 55 4.40 23.07 11.89
CA ARG A 55 5.34 22.05 12.39
C ARG A 55 5.46 20.89 11.38
N PRO A 56 6.64 20.23 11.26
CA PRO A 56 6.82 19.09 10.38
C PRO A 56 5.83 17.94 10.61
N ASP A 57 5.43 17.72 11.87
CA ASP A 57 4.52 16.64 12.25
C ASP A 57 3.11 16.89 11.67
N ASP A 58 2.62 18.12 11.79
CA ASP A 58 1.32 18.55 11.26
C ASP A 58 1.30 18.51 9.73
N LEU A 59 2.43 18.87 9.09
CA LEU A 59 2.60 18.78 7.64
C LEU A 59 2.50 17.34 7.14
N LEU A 60 3.19 16.40 7.79
CA LEU A 60 3.15 14.99 7.41
C LEU A 60 1.75 14.42 7.57
N ILE A 61 1.12 14.65 8.71
CA ILE A 61 -0.23 14.15 9.00
C ILE A 61 -1.21 14.71 7.96
N GLY A 62 -1.12 16.01 7.65
CA GLY A 62 -1.91 16.64 6.59
C GLY A 62 -1.68 15.98 5.22
N LYS A 63 -0.42 15.68 4.86
CA LYS A 63 -0.10 15.01 3.59
C LYS A 63 -0.67 13.59 3.53
N VAL A 64 -0.56 12.80 4.60
CA VAL A 64 -1.16 11.44 4.67
C VAL A 64 -2.70 11.50 4.58
N MET A 65 -3.35 12.42 5.27
CA MET A 65 -4.80 12.59 5.18
C MET A 65 -5.24 13.02 3.76
N GLY A 66 -4.51 13.95 3.14
CA GLY A 66 -4.78 14.40 1.78
C GLY A 66 -4.65 13.28 0.75
N LEU A 67 -3.63 12.43 0.88
CA LEU A 67 -3.49 11.25 0.04
C LEU A 67 -4.59 10.21 0.27
N THR A 68 -5.06 10.07 1.50
CA THR A 68 -6.17 9.20 1.84
C THR A 68 -7.44 9.66 1.12
N LEU A 69 -7.68 10.97 1.05
CA LEU A 69 -8.77 11.53 0.27
C LEU A 69 -8.60 11.28 -1.24
N LEU A 70 -7.38 11.41 -1.77
CA LEU A 70 -7.07 11.09 -3.16
C LEU A 70 -7.40 9.64 -3.51
N VAL A 71 -7.13 8.69 -2.63
CA VAL A 71 -7.48 7.29 -2.89
C VAL A 71 -8.97 7.03 -2.88
N ILE A 72 -9.71 7.71 -2.00
CA ILE A 72 -11.17 7.63 -2.02
C ILE A 72 -11.71 8.11 -3.37
N THR A 73 -11.18 9.21 -3.93
CA THR A 73 -11.61 9.70 -5.25
C THR A 73 -11.16 8.76 -6.38
N GLN A 74 -9.96 8.19 -6.32
CA GLN A 74 -9.47 7.23 -7.31
C GLN A 74 -10.33 5.96 -7.35
N ILE A 75 -10.63 5.37 -6.18
CA ILE A 75 -11.52 4.21 -6.07
C ILE A 75 -12.92 4.56 -6.58
N GLY A 76 -13.43 5.76 -6.27
CA GLY A 76 -14.72 6.23 -6.75
C GLY A 76 -14.79 6.34 -8.27
N ILE A 77 -13.79 6.98 -8.90
CA ILE A 77 -13.72 7.14 -10.37
C ILE A 77 -13.62 5.77 -11.05
N TRP A 78 -12.76 4.88 -10.55
CA TRP A 78 -12.62 3.54 -11.12
C TRP A 78 -13.86 2.68 -10.93
N GLY A 79 -14.50 2.76 -9.76
CA GLY A 79 -15.77 2.08 -9.50
C GLY A 79 -16.87 2.51 -10.46
N LEU A 80 -16.99 3.82 -10.73
CA LEU A 80 -17.95 4.37 -11.70
C LEU A 80 -17.65 3.93 -13.14
N MET A 81 -16.38 3.89 -13.54
CA MET A 81 -15.99 3.39 -14.85
C MET A 81 -16.28 1.90 -15.01
N ALA A 82 -15.93 1.09 -14.01
CA ALA A 82 -16.20 -0.35 -14.01
C ALA A 82 -17.71 -0.64 -14.10
N PHE A 83 -18.52 0.09 -13.33
CA PHE A 83 -19.98 -0.03 -13.39
C PHE A 83 -20.57 0.39 -14.74
N SER A 84 -20.05 1.46 -15.36
CA SER A 84 -20.53 1.92 -16.67
C SER A 84 -20.23 0.92 -17.79
N ILE A 85 -19.10 0.21 -17.73
CA ILE A 85 -18.68 -0.71 -18.79
C ILE A 85 -19.29 -2.11 -18.60
N ALA A 86 -19.37 -2.59 -17.36
CA ALA A 86 -19.72 -3.98 -17.07
C ALA A 86 -20.63 -4.14 -15.85
N GLY A 87 -21.32 -3.08 -15.41
CA GLY A 87 -22.13 -3.05 -14.18
C GLY A 87 -23.07 -4.24 -13.97
N PRO A 88 -23.91 -4.62 -14.94
CA PRO A 88 -24.81 -5.77 -14.80
C PRO A 88 -24.08 -7.13 -14.66
N VAL A 89 -22.93 -7.27 -15.32
CA VAL A 89 -22.10 -8.49 -15.27
C VAL A 89 -21.30 -8.55 -13.97
N ILE A 90 -20.81 -7.41 -13.50
CA ILE A 90 -20.05 -7.29 -12.25
C ILE A 90 -20.97 -7.52 -11.05
N ALA A 91 -22.18 -6.95 -11.03
CA ALA A 91 -23.11 -7.03 -9.90
C ALA A 91 -23.59 -8.46 -9.58
N THR A 92 -23.52 -9.37 -10.56
CA THR A 92 -23.91 -10.78 -10.40
C THR A 92 -22.71 -11.70 -10.11
N SER A 93 -21.48 -11.16 -10.15
CA SER A 93 -20.27 -11.95 -9.91
C SER A 93 -20.03 -12.18 -8.42
N SER A 94 -19.54 -13.37 -8.08
CA SER A 94 -19.08 -13.74 -6.72
C SER A 94 -18.00 -12.80 -6.17
N ALA A 95 -17.25 -12.11 -7.04
CA ALA A 95 -16.26 -11.11 -6.66
C ALA A 95 -16.87 -9.90 -5.93
N VAL A 96 -18.11 -9.50 -6.25
CA VAL A 96 -18.77 -8.37 -5.57
C VAL A 96 -19.27 -8.74 -4.18
N GLN A 97 -19.57 -10.01 -3.92
CA GLN A 97 -20.06 -10.45 -2.61
C GLN A 97 -19.01 -10.23 -1.51
N ASN A 98 -17.73 -10.49 -1.82
CA ASN A 98 -16.62 -10.31 -0.87
C ASN A 98 -16.08 -8.86 -0.80
N MET A 99 -16.67 -7.92 -1.55
CA MET A 99 -16.21 -6.53 -1.63
C MET A 99 -16.16 -5.84 -0.26
N HIS A 100 -17.07 -6.20 0.65
CA HIS A 100 -17.13 -5.68 2.01
C HIS A 100 -15.88 -6.02 2.85
N MET A 101 -15.23 -7.15 2.58
CA MET A 101 -13.98 -7.53 3.24
C MET A 101 -12.74 -7.01 2.51
N VAL A 102 -12.81 -6.91 1.17
CA VAL A 102 -11.72 -6.39 0.34
C VAL A 102 -11.44 -4.91 0.64
N LEU A 103 -12.48 -4.09 0.78
CA LEU A 103 -12.33 -2.64 0.89
C LEU A 103 -11.54 -2.18 2.14
N PRO A 104 -11.76 -2.74 3.35
CA PRO A 104 -10.91 -2.47 4.50
C PRO A 104 -9.44 -2.84 4.27
N TYR A 105 -9.15 -3.99 3.65
CA TYR A 105 -7.78 -4.38 3.33
C TYR A 105 -7.13 -3.43 2.33
N PHE A 106 -7.87 -2.97 1.32
CA PHE A 106 -7.39 -1.97 0.37
C PHE A 106 -6.98 -0.68 1.08
N PHE A 107 -7.85 -0.18 1.96
CA PHE A 107 -7.61 1.07 2.68
C PHE A 107 -6.44 0.95 3.66
N LEU A 108 -6.38 -0.14 4.43
CA LEU A 108 -5.28 -0.39 5.38
C LEU A 108 -3.95 -0.61 4.67
N ALA A 109 -3.94 -1.37 3.57
CA ALA A 109 -2.75 -1.54 2.74
C ALA A 109 -2.24 -0.19 2.26
N PHE A 110 -3.13 0.62 1.70
CA PHE A 110 -2.80 1.95 1.22
C PHE A 110 -2.16 2.81 2.31
N LEU A 111 -2.79 2.92 3.49
CA LEU A 111 -2.25 3.68 4.61
C LEU A 111 -0.87 3.16 5.05
N PHE A 112 -0.70 1.84 5.09
CA PHE A 112 0.57 1.21 5.43
C PHE A 112 1.67 1.61 4.44
N TYR A 113 1.45 1.41 3.14
CA TYR A 113 2.46 1.72 2.13
C TYR A 113 2.71 3.22 2.01
N VAL A 114 1.67 4.07 1.98
CA VAL A 114 1.86 5.51 1.90
C VAL A 114 2.67 6.04 3.06
N SER A 115 2.46 5.52 4.27
CA SER A 115 3.26 5.92 5.43
C SER A 115 4.75 5.63 5.20
N ILE A 116 5.10 4.49 4.58
CA ILE A 116 6.49 4.18 4.19
C ILE A 116 6.98 5.15 3.12
N PHE A 117 6.20 5.37 2.06
CA PHE A 117 6.56 6.28 0.96
C PHE A 117 6.81 7.71 1.45
N VAL A 118 6.00 8.20 2.39
CA VAL A 118 6.16 9.53 2.99
C VAL A 118 7.47 9.62 3.77
N GLY A 119 7.74 8.64 4.63
CA GLY A 119 8.97 8.60 5.41
C GLY A 119 10.19 8.55 4.49
N VAL A 120 10.30 7.52 3.66
CA VAL A 120 11.48 7.33 2.80
C VAL A 120 11.60 8.44 1.75
N GLY A 121 10.47 8.91 1.20
CA GLY A 121 10.43 10.01 0.23
C GLY A 121 10.86 11.36 0.80
N SER A 122 10.81 11.57 2.12
CA SER A 122 11.32 12.79 2.72
C SER A 122 12.84 12.88 2.71
N MET A 123 13.55 11.79 2.47
CA MET A 123 15.02 11.74 2.49
C MET A 123 15.65 12.14 1.17
N VAL A 124 14.88 12.08 0.07
CA VAL A 124 15.40 12.38 -1.26
C VAL A 124 15.47 13.88 -1.49
N ASN A 125 16.45 14.29 -2.28
CA ASN A 125 16.69 15.70 -2.59
C ASN A 125 16.64 15.99 -4.09
N THR A 126 16.68 14.95 -4.94
CA THR A 126 16.65 15.09 -6.40
C THR A 126 15.63 14.15 -7.05
N GLU A 127 15.16 14.49 -8.24
CA GLU A 127 14.24 13.66 -9.03
C GLU A 127 14.83 12.28 -9.36
N GLN A 128 16.15 12.21 -9.59
CA GLN A 128 16.83 10.95 -9.89
C GLN A 128 16.83 10.01 -8.68
N GLU A 129 17.10 10.54 -7.47
CA GLU A 129 17.00 9.78 -6.22
C GLU A 129 15.56 9.37 -5.92
N ALA A 130 14.59 10.25 -6.14
CA ALA A 130 13.17 9.95 -6.01
C ALA A 130 12.76 8.76 -6.89
N GLN A 131 13.21 8.73 -8.14
CA GLN A 131 12.94 7.62 -9.04
C GLN A 131 13.57 6.31 -8.55
N GLN A 132 14.81 6.34 -8.06
CA GLN A 132 15.48 5.15 -7.52
C GLN A 132 14.78 4.62 -6.27
N ILE A 133 14.47 5.50 -5.31
CA ILE A 133 13.75 5.16 -4.08
C ILE A 133 12.36 4.61 -4.39
N THR A 134 11.62 5.26 -5.28
CA THR A 134 10.32 4.75 -5.75
C THR A 134 10.46 3.37 -6.37
N GLY A 135 11.54 3.12 -7.14
CA GLY A 135 11.85 1.80 -7.68
C GLY A 135 12.07 0.74 -6.59
N TYR A 136 12.85 1.04 -5.55
CA TYR A 136 13.04 0.12 -4.42
C TYR A 136 11.75 -0.14 -3.64
N LEU A 137 10.94 0.91 -3.42
CA LEU A 137 9.62 0.77 -2.80
C LEU A 137 8.68 -0.07 -3.68
N THR A 138 8.78 0.03 -5.00
CA THR A 138 8.03 -0.82 -5.93
C THR A 138 8.37 -2.29 -5.72
N MET A 139 9.65 -2.63 -5.60
CA MET A 139 10.08 -4.01 -5.37
C MET A 139 9.47 -4.57 -4.07
N LEU A 140 9.37 -3.74 -3.03
CA LEU A 140 8.71 -4.09 -1.78
C LEU A 140 7.21 -4.37 -1.99
N VAL A 141 6.49 -3.48 -2.69
CA VAL A 141 5.03 -3.63 -2.95
C VAL A 141 4.74 -4.84 -3.84
N VAL A 142 5.61 -5.16 -4.81
CA VAL A 142 5.43 -6.31 -5.73
C VAL A 142 5.78 -7.64 -5.07
N SER A 143 6.66 -7.66 -4.07
CA SER A 143 7.13 -8.91 -3.44
C SER A 143 6.02 -9.91 -3.05
N PRO A 144 4.83 -9.51 -2.55
CA PRO A 144 3.77 -10.46 -2.19
C PRO A 144 3.06 -11.07 -3.40
N VAL A 145 3.17 -10.47 -4.59
CA VAL A 145 2.57 -10.99 -5.84
C VAL A 145 3.15 -12.34 -6.22
N VAL A 146 4.44 -12.58 -5.92
CA VAL A 146 5.11 -13.87 -6.15
C VAL A 146 4.44 -15.00 -5.35
N ILE A 147 3.78 -14.67 -4.24
CA ILE A 147 3.13 -15.62 -3.33
C ILE A 147 1.70 -15.98 -3.83
N LEU A 148 1.16 -15.30 -4.85
CA LEU A 148 -0.18 -15.58 -5.36
C LEU A 148 -0.35 -16.99 -5.93
N MET A 149 0.63 -17.48 -6.69
CA MET A 149 0.55 -18.82 -7.28
C MET A 149 0.44 -19.92 -6.21
N PRO A 150 1.32 -19.94 -5.19
CA PRO A 150 1.19 -20.86 -4.06
C PRO A 150 -0.16 -20.80 -3.35
N ILE A 151 -0.76 -19.61 -3.22
CA ILE A 151 -2.06 -19.43 -2.54
C ILE A 151 -3.18 -20.14 -3.29
N ILE A 152 -3.21 -20.01 -4.61
CA ILE A 152 -4.33 -20.54 -5.41
C ILE A 152 -4.21 -22.06 -5.56
N GLN A 153 -2.98 -22.58 -5.56
CA GLN A 153 -2.73 -24.02 -5.58
C GLN A 153 -2.96 -24.68 -4.21
N ASN A 154 -2.51 -24.06 -3.12
CA ASN A 154 -2.58 -24.61 -1.76
C ASN A 154 -2.89 -23.52 -0.70
N PRO A 155 -4.15 -23.07 -0.60
CA PRO A 155 -4.55 -21.94 0.25
C PRO A 155 -4.32 -22.14 1.76
N ASP A 156 -4.32 -23.40 2.21
CA ASP A 156 -4.23 -23.77 3.63
C ASP A 156 -2.81 -24.08 4.13
N GLN A 157 -1.82 -24.00 3.25
CA GLN A 157 -0.44 -24.28 3.62
C GLN A 157 0.02 -23.32 4.73
N SER A 158 0.74 -23.84 5.73
CA SER A 158 1.23 -23.05 6.87
C SER A 158 2.01 -21.81 6.45
N LEU A 159 2.75 -21.89 5.35
CA LEU A 159 3.50 -20.77 4.78
C LEU A 159 2.57 -19.64 4.32
N VAL A 160 1.47 -19.95 3.64
CA VAL A 160 0.45 -18.98 3.21
C VAL A 160 -0.16 -18.27 4.41
N LYS A 161 -0.46 -19.02 5.49
CA LYS A 161 -1.00 -18.45 6.74
C LYS A 161 -0.02 -17.47 7.39
N ILE A 162 1.28 -17.78 7.41
CA ILE A 162 2.31 -16.87 7.97
C ILE A 162 2.35 -15.56 7.17
N PHE A 163 2.42 -15.63 5.83
CA PHE A 163 2.43 -14.43 5.00
C PHE A 163 1.11 -13.63 5.06
N ALA A 164 0.01 -14.26 5.44
CA ALA A 164 -1.27 -13.57 5.65
C ALA A 164 -1.27 -12.65 6.89
N TYR A 165 -0.35 -12.86 7.85
CA TYR A 165 -0.23 -12.03 9.06
C TYR A 165 0.91 -11.01 9.00
N ILE A 166 1.84 -11.13 8.04
CA ILE A 166 2.92 -10.16 7.86
C ILE A 166 2.34 -8.88 7.22
N PRO A 167 2.48 -7.68 7.81
CA PRO A 167 1.73 -6.49 7.41
C PRO A 167 1.86 -6.07 5.94
N PHE A 168 3.07 -6.14 5.38
CA PHE A 168 3.31 -5.73 3.99
C PHE A 168 2.92 -6.80 2.97
N THR A 169 2.64 -8.04 3.38
CA THR A 169 2.14 -9.11 2.50
C THR A 169 0.66 -9.41 2.74
N SER A 170 0.17 -9.13 3.94
CA SER A 170 -1.14 -9.49 4.46
C SER A 170 -2.29 -9.07 3.54
N PRO A 171 -2.38 -7.80 3.06
CA PRO A 171 -3.51 -7.39 2.23
C PRO A 171 -3.62 -8.20 0.95
N ILE A 172 -2.49 -8.39 0.25
CA ILE A 172 -2.45 -9.13 -1.03
C ILE A 172 -2.77 -10.60 -0.79
N VAL A 173 -2.18 -11.19 0.25
CA VAL A 173 -2.37 -12.61 0.59
C VAL A 173 -3.79 -12.91 1.05
N MET A 174 -4.40 -12.06 1.89
CA MET A 174 -5.77 -12.24 2.36
C MET A 174 -6.79 -12.01 1.23
N ILE A 175 -6.57 -11.02 0.36
CA ILE A 175 -7.38 -10.83 -0.85
C ILE A 175 -7.32 -12.07 -1.74
N ALA A 176 -6.15 -12.66 -1.92
CA ALA A 176 -6.02 -13.88 -2.71
C ALA A 176 -6.69 -15.10 -2.04
N ARG A 177 -6.48 -15.29 -0.73
CA ARG A 177 -7.07 -16.42 0.00
C ARG A 177 -8.60 -16.38 -0.02
N MET A 178 -9.22 -15.21 0.21
CA MET A 178 -10.68 -15.09 0.26
C MET A 178 -11.38 -15.37 -1.08
N ASN A 179 -10.66 -15.30 -2.20
CA ASN A 179 -11.21 -15.61 -3.53
C ASN A 179 -11.20 -17.12 -3.84
N VAL A 180 -10.45 -17.91 -3.08
CA VAL A 180 -10.27 -19.36 -3.31
C VAL A 180 -10.91 -20.18 -2.21
N VAL A 181 -10.83 -19.73 -0.95
CA VAL A 181 -11.37 -20.43 0.22
C VAL A 181 -12.10 -19.45 1.13
N GLU A 182 -13.18 -19.91 1.77
CA GLU A 182 -13.83 -19.17 2.84
C GLU A 182 -12.91 -19.11 4.06
N VAL A 183 -12.36 -17.92 4.31
CA VAL A 183 -11.51 -17.68 5.46
C VAL A 183 -12.38 -17.24 6.64
N PRO A 184 -12.24 -17.86 7.83
CA PRO A 184 -13.02 -17.48 8.99
C PRO A 184 -12.81 -16.01 9.41
N LEU A 185 -13.87 -15.39 9.95
CA LEU A 185 -13.85 -13.99 10.38
C LEU A 185 -12.75 -13.68 11.42
N TYR A 186 -12.39 -14.62 12.29
CA TYR A 186 -11.34 -14.40 13.28
C TYR A 186 -9.96 -14.20 12.64
N GLU A 187 -9.63 -14.92 11.56
CA GLU A 187 -8.35 -14.73 10.86
C GLU A 187 -8.28 -13.33 10.23
N HIS A 188 -9.42 -12.83 9.74
CA HIS A 188 -9.52 -11.49 9.18
C HIS A 188 -9.28 -10.42 10.24
N LEU A 189 -9.96 -10.52 11.37
CA LEU A 189 -9.83 -9.54 12.45
C LEU A 189 -8.41 -9.51 13.03
N ILE A 190 -7.77 -10.68 13.18
CA ILE A 190 -6.39 -10.76 13.67
C ILE A 190 -5.43 -10.11 12.66
N ALA A 191 -5.55 -10.44 11.36
CA ALA A 191 -4.68 -9.88 10.32
C ALA A 191 -4.87 -8.36 10.19
N MET A 192 -6.11 -7.88 10.17
CA MET A 192 -6.41 -6.44 10.18
C MET A 192 -5.87 -5.76 11.44
N GLY A 193 -6.01 -6.38 12.62
CA GLY A 193 -5.48 -5.85 13.88
C GLY A 193 -3.96 -5.69 13.86
N ILE A 194 -3.24 -6.72 13.37
CA ILE A 194 -1.78 -6.66 13.20
C ILE A 194 -1.38 -5.58 12.19
N LEU A 195 -2.13 -5.46 11.09
CA LEU A 195 -1.89 -4.45 10.06
C LEU A 195 -2.09 -3.03 10.61
N VAL A 196 -3.19 -2.79 11.35
CA VAL A 196 -3.46 -1.52 12.03
C VAL A 196 -2.37 -1.16 13.02
N LEU A 197 -1.94 -2.10 13.86
CA LEU A 197 -0.84 -1.88 14.80
C LEU A 197 0.46 -1.52 14.07
N SER A 198 0.71 -2.20 12.96
CA SER A 198 1.90 -1.94 12.14
C SER A 198 1.85 -0.59 11.44
N ILE A 199 0.66 -0.13 11.01
CA ILE A 199 0.45 1.22 10.48
C ILE A 199 0.84 2.25 11.55
N PHE A 200 0.39 2.10 12.80
CA PHE A 200 0.76 3.04 13.87
C PHE A 200 2.27 3.08 14.11
N VAL A 201 2.94 1.92 14.09
CA VAL A 201 4.39 1.83 14.24
C VAL A 201 5.10 2.53 13.08
N ILE A 202 4.70 2.24 11.85
CA ILE A 202 5.30 2.84 10.66
C ILE A 202 5.06 4.33 10.61
N ILE A 203 3.86 4.84 10.92
CA ILE A 203 3.59 6.28 10.97
C ILE A 203 4.52 6.97 11.95
N LYS A 204 4.71 6.42 13.17
CA LYS A 204 5.64 7.00 14.15
C LYS A 204 7.07 7.04 13.63
N ILE A 205 7.53 5.97 12.98
CA ILE A 205 8.86 5.90 12.38
C ILE A 205 8.99 6.93 11.25
N SER A 206 7.99 7.01 10.37
CA SER A 206 7.95 7.92 9.24
C SER A 206 7.92 9.38 9.67
N VAL A 207 7.24 9.72 10.76
CA VAL A 207 7.26 11.07 11.35
C VAL A 207 8.66 11.46 11.83
N LYS A 208 9.33 10.58 12.58
CA LYS A 208 10.71 10.83 13.02
C LYS A 208 11.65 11.02 11.83
N ILE A 209 11.55 10.12 10.86
CA ILE A 209 12.30 10.18 9.61
C ILE A 209 12.03 11.50 8.89
N PHE A 210 10.77 11.91 8.78
CA PHE A 210 10.35 13.11 8.05
C PHE A 210 10.91 14.37 8.69
N ARG A 211 10.84 14.48 10.03
CA ARG A 211 11.37 15.62 10.79
C ARG A 211 12.85 15.86 10.52
N ILE A 212 13.65 14.80 10.38
CA ILE A 212 15.09 14.89 10.11
C ILE A 212 15.36 15.00 8.60
N GLY A 213 14.69 14.18 7.79
CA GLY A 213 14.89 14.08 6.35
C GLY A 213 14.51 15.35 5.60
N ILE A 214 13.48 16.06 6.05
CA ILE A 214 13.02 17.31 5.41
C ILE A 214 14.05 18.45 5.48
N LEU A 215 14.87 18.46 6.54
CA LEU A 215 15.94 19.46 6.76
C LEU A 215 17.33 18.95 6.34
N SER A 216 17.42 17.69 5.90
CA SER A 216 18.67 17.07 5.49
C SER A 216 18.97 17.39 4.02
N TYR A 217 19.92 18.28 3.79
CA TYR A 217 20.47 18.58 2.46
C TYR A 217 21.73 17.74 2.23
N GLY A 218 21.71 16.81 1.28
CA GLY A 218 22.87 15.98 0.97
C GLY A 218 22.54 14.63 0.34
N LYS A 219 23.42 13.65 0.53
CA LYS A 219 23.20 12.27 0.05
C LYS A 219 22.09 11.59 0.87
N VAL A 220 21.31 10.74 0.21
CA VAL A 220 20.34 9.86 0.88
C VAL A 220 21.06 9.06 1.97
N PRO A 221 20.58 9.08 3.23
CA PRO A 221 21.25 8.41 4.34
C PRO A 221 21.31 6.90 4.13
N SER A 222 22.38 6.28 4.61
CA SER A 222 22.50 4.83 4.58
C SER A 222 21.54 4.16 5.57
N PHE A 223 21.26 2.87 5.39
CA PHE A 223 20.40 2.10 6.30
C PHE A 223 20.85 2.16 7.77
N LYS A 224 22.16 2.28 8.03
CA LYS A 224 22.71 2.43 9.40
C LYS A 224 22.41 3.80 10.00
N GLU A 225 22.49 4.85 9.20
CA GLU A 225 22.17 6.22 9.64
C GLU A 225 20.67 6.37 9.89
N LEU A 226 19.85 5.72 9.07
CA LEU A 226 18.39 5.67 9.23
C LEU A 226 17.99 5.06 10.58
N ILE A 227 18.65 3.99 11.02
CA ILE A 227 18.43 3.40 12.36
C ILE A 227 18.82 4.39 13.45
N ASN A 228 19.90 5.15 13.27
CA ASN A 228 20.31 6.16 14.25
C ASN A 228 19.30 7.32 14.33
N TRP A 229 18.74 7.75 13.19
CA TRP A 229 17.71 8.78 13.15
C TRP A 229 16.45 8.38 13.92
N ILE A 230 16.05 7.10 13.85
CA ILE A 230 14.90 6.58 14.61
C ILE A 230 15.16 6.60 16.13
N ARG A 231 16.43 6.49 16.55
CA ARG A 231 16.85 6.47 17.96
C ARG A 231 17.04 7.85 18.58
N TYR A 232 17.17 8.91 17.77
CA TYR A 232 17.15 10.28 18.28
C TYR A 232 15.70 10.69 18.60
N ASP A 233 15.50 11.40 19.72
CA ASP A 233 14.22 11.94 20.20
C ASP A 233 14.13 13.47 19.93
#